data_AF-A0A928VLF2-F1
#
_entry.id   AF-A0A928VLF2-F1
#
_cell.length_a   1.000
_cell.length_b   1.000
_cell.length_c   1.000
_cell.angle_alpha   90.00
_cell.angle_beta   90.00
_cell.angle_gamma   90.00
#
_symmetry.space_group_name_H-M   'P 1'
#
loop_
_entity.id
_entity.type
_entity.pdbx_description
1 polymer ?
#
loop_
_entity_poly.entity_id
_entity_poly.type
_entity_poly.pdbx_seq_one_letter_code
_entity_poly.pdbx_strand_id
1 'polypeptide(L)'
;RAVTFDGLARACGEAIGKEAKIVHYDPKQFDFGKKKAFPIRTQHFFADVHKAKTELNWEPEFDLISGLKDSYQNDYLKIGRDQAEIDFSLDDQILAG
;
A
#
# COMPACT_ATOMS: atom_id res chain seq x y z
N ARG A 1 14.29 -0.63 8.46
CA ARG A 1 13.07 0.16 8.75
C ARG A 1 11.87 -0.65 8.28
N ALA A 2 10.72 -0.53 8.93
CA ALA A 2 9.50 -1.22 8.54
C ALA A 2 8.32 -0.25 8.54
N VAL A 3 7.25 -0.60 7.82
CA VAL A 3 6.04 0.21 7.71
C VAL A 3 4.83 -0.69 7.93
N THR A 4 3.82 -0.18 8.65
CA THR A 4 2.52 -0.85 8.80
C THR A 4 1.64 -0.61 7.57
N PHE A 5 0.52 -1.32 7.43
CA PHE A 5 -0.43 -1.01 6.34
C PHE A 5 -1.00 0.41 6.45
N ASP A 6 -1.32 0.86 7.65
CA ASP A 6 -1.71 2.26 7.90
C ASP A 6 -0.63 3.26 7.50
N GLY A 7 0.63 2.96 7.86
CA GLY A 7 1.77 3.79 7.49
C GLY A 7 1.96 3.87 5.97
N LEU A 8 1.77 2.75 5.26
CA LEU A 8 1.85 2.70 3.81
C LEU A 8 0.72 3.51 3.16
N ALA A 9 -0.52 3.37 3.65
CA ALA A 9 -1.66 4.14 3.14
C ALA A 9 -1.44 5.67 3.31
N ARG A 10 -0.93 6.09 4.48
CA ARG A 10 -0.57 7.50 4.73
C ARG A 10 0.57 7.97 3.82
N ALA A 11 1.61 7.15 3.63
CA ALA A 11 2.72 7.48 2.73
C ALA A 11 2.26 7.64 1.27
N CYS A 12 1.31 6.81 0.81
CA CYS A 12 0.68 6.98 -0.50
C CYS A 12 -0.10 8.30 -0.58
N GLY A 13 -0.87 8.65 0.46
CA GLY A 13 -1.56 9.94 0.54
C GLY A 13 -0.59 11.11 0.45
N GLU A 14 0.47 11.09 1.25
CA GLU A 14 1.53 12.10 1.23
C GLU A 14 2.19 12.24 -0.15
N ALA A 15 2.51 11.12 -0.79
CA ALA A 15 3.14 11.09 -2.12
C ALA A 15 2.30 11.80 -3.20
N ILE A 16 0.97 11.83 -3.04
CA ILE A 16 0.04 12.47 -3.98
C ILE A 16 -0.61 13.74 -3.44
N GLY A 17 -0.18 14.23 -2.26
CA GLY A 17 -0.74 15.42 -1.62
C GLY A 17 -2.19 15.29 -1.16
N LYS A 18 -2.63 14.08 -0.78
CA LYS A 18 -3.98 13.80 -0.24
C LYS A 18 -3.90 13.20 1.16
N GLU A 19 -4.91 13.45 1.99
CA GLU A 19 -5.03 12.79 3.29
C GLU A 19 -5.68 11.41 3.14
N ALA A 20 -5.06 10.38 3.73
CA ALA A 20 -5.62 9.04 3.81
C ALA A 20 -6.50 8.89 5.06
N LYS A 21 -7.81 8.73 4.87
CA LYS A 21 -8.73 8.33 5.93
C LYS A 21 -8.70 6.80 6.05
N ILE A 22 -8.37 6.31 7.23
CA ILE A 22 -8.23 4.88 7.49
C ILE A 22 -9.39 4.42 8.36
N VAL A 23 -10.07 3.36 7.91
CA VAL A 23 -11.10 2.65 8.66
C VAL A 23 -10.61 1.22 8.86
N HIS A 24 -10.72 0.72 10.09
CA HIS A 24 -10.41 -0.66 10.44
C HIS A 24 -11.71 -1.44 10.61
N TYR A 25 -11.71 -2.71 10.18
CA TYR A 25 -12.84 -3.60 10.33
C TYR A 25 -12.35 -5.00 10.76
N ASP A 26 -13.21 -5.78 11.41
CA ASP A 26 -12.91 -7.19 11.69
C ASP A 26 -13.47 -8.05 10.54
N PRO A 27 -12.63 -8.71 9.73
CA PRO A 27 -13.09 -9.52 8.61
C PRO A 27 -13.97 -10.70 9.04
N LYS A 28 -13.97 -11.08 10.32
CA LYS A 28 -14.86 -12.13 10.85
C LYS A 28 -16.32 -11.70 10.98
N GLN A 29 -16.60 -10.40 10.92
CA GLN A 29 -17.95 -9.84 11.02
C GLN A 29 -18.69 -9.83 9.67
N PHE A 30 -18.04 -10.24 8.58
CA PHE A 30 -18.56 -10.16 7.23
C PHE A 30 -18.51 -11.52 6.52
N ASP A 31 -19.46 -11.75 5.61
CA ASP A 31 -19.40 -12.83 4.64
C ASP A 31 -18.99 -12.26 3.28
N PHE A 32 -17.76 -12.56 2.87
CA PHE A 32 -17.19 -12.16 1.58
C PHE A 32 -17.32 -13.25 0.51
N GLY A 33 -17.96 -14.38 0.83
CA GLY A 33 -18.06 -15.55 -0.04
C GLY A 33 -16.67 -16.05 -0.47
N LYS A 34 -16.39 -15.96 -1.78
CA LYS A 34 -15.10 -16.38 -2.36
C LYS A 34 -14.06 -15.25 -2.43
N LYS A 35 -14.44 -14.00 -2.12
CA LYS A 35 -13.52 -12.86 -2.15
C LYS A 35 -12.59 -12.92 -0.93
N LYS A 36 -11.38 -12.37 -1.06
CA LYS A 36 -10.49 -12.17 0.09
C LYS A 36 -10.93 -10.93 0.84
N ALA A 37 -10.98 -11.01 2.17
CA ALA A 37 -11.24 -9.83 3.00
C ALA A 37 -10.18 -8.74 2.77
N PHE A 38 -8.91 -9.14 2.70
CA PHE A 38 -7.80 -8.22 2.44
C PHE A 38 -6.91 -8.76 1.31
N PRO A 39 -6.51 -7.93 0.33
CA PRO A 39 -5.79 -8.42 -0.86
C PRO A 39 -4.31 -8.75 -0.59
N ILE A 40 -3.76 -8.38 0.58
CA ILE A 40 -2.35 -8.58 0.95
C ILE A 40 -2.23 -9.58 2.12
N ARG A 41 -1.11 -10.32 2.18
CA ARG A 41 -0.80 -11.18 3.33
C ARG A 41 -0.62 -10.33 4.60
N THR A 42 -1.31 -10.69 5.68
CA THR A 42 -1.28 -9.94 6.95
C THR A 42 -0.05 -10.21 7.82
N GLN A 43 0.73 -11.24 7.49
CA GLN A 43 1.95 -11.57 8.20
C GLN A 43 3.06 -10.54 7.93
N HIS A 44 3.83 -10.21 8.96
CA HIS A 44 4.99 -9.35 8.81
C HIS A 44 6.04 -9.98 7.88
N PHE A 45 6.61 -9.15 7.01
CA PHE A 45 7.69 -9.51 6.12
C PHE A 45 8.84 -8.52 6.29
N PHE A 46 10.05 -9.04 6.51
CA PHE A 46 11.25 -8.23 6.68
C PHE A 46 12.37 -8.82 5.84
N ALA A 47 13.14 -7.94 5.20
CA ALA A 47 14.36 -8.29 4.50
C ALA A 47 15.49 -7.41 5.05
N ASP A 48 16.65 -8.02 5.28
CA ASP A 48 17.87 -7.32 5.66
C ASP A 48 18.78 -7.16 4.44
N VAL A 49 19.36 -5.97 4.32
CA VAL A 49 20.28 -5.59 3.23
C VAL A 49 21.73 -5.51 3.70
N HIS A 50 22.03 -5.90 4.95
CA HIS A 50 23.37 -5.79 5.53
C HIS A 50 24.46 -6.39 4.65
N LYS A 51 24.23 -7.60 4.10
CA LYS A 51 25.21 -8.27 3.23
C LYS A 51 25.54 -7.48 1.96
N ALA A 52 24.54 -6.87 1.32
CA ALA A 52 24.76 -6.02 0.15
C ALA A 52 25.60 -4.78 0.51
N LYS A 53 25.34 -4.18 1.68
CA LYS A 53 26.13 -3.04 2.16
C LYS A 53 27.60 -3.40 2.40
N THR A 54 27.84 -4.53 3.05
CA THR A 54 29.20 -4.94 3.43
C THR A 54 30.02 -5.47 2.26
N GLU A 55 29.40 -6.22 1.34
CA GLU A 55 30.15 -6.92 0.29
C GLU A 55 30.19 -6.15 -1.03
N LEU A 56 29.20 -5.29 -1.30
CA LEU A 56 29.06 -4.61 -2.60
C LEU A 56 29.32 -3.10 -2.53
N ASN A 57 29.67 -2.57 -1.35
CA ASN A 57 29.76 -1.12 -1.10
C ASN A 57 28.50 -0.38 -1.59
N TRP A 58 27.34 -1.04 -1.45
CA TRP A 58 26.04 -0.53 -1.87
C TRP A 58 25.31 0.09 -0.68
N GLU A 59 24.62 1.21 -0.89
CA GLU A 59 23.80 1.85 0.13
C GLU A 59 22.41 2.21 -0.46
N PRO A 60 21.31 2.17 0.31
CA PRO A 60 20.01 2.62 -0.16
C PRO A 60 20.03 4.12 -0.46
N GLU A 61 19.74 4.49 -1.71
CA GLU A 61 19.71 5.89 -2.15
C GLU A 61 18.30 6.50 -2.14
N PHE A 62 17.27 5.66 -2.20
CA PHE A 62 15.87 6.06 -2.29
C PHE A 62 15.09 5.71 -1.02
N ASP A 63 14.12 6.55 -0.68
CA ASP A 63 13.19 6.30 0.40
C ASP A 63 11.80 5.91 -0.12
N LEU A 64 10.93 5.48 0.81
CA LEU A 64 9.59 5.01 0.49
C LEU A 64 8.73 6.11 -0.15
N ILE A 65 8.75 7.33 0.37
CA ILE A 65 7.85 8.40 -0.09
C ILE A 65 8.32 8.92 -1.44
N SER A 66 9.63 9.12 -1.62
CA SER A 66 10.19 9.52 -2.91
C SER A 66 9.87 8.49 -4.01
N GLY A 67 10.01 7.21 -3.70
CA GLY A 67 9.69 6.12 -4.63
C GLY A 67 8.19 6.01 -4.95
N LEU A 68 7.31 6.20 -3.96
CA LEU A 68 5.86 6.23 -4.19
C LEU A 68 5.44 7.39 -5.08
N LYS A 69 6.04 8.57 -4.89
CA LYS A 69 5.78 9.75 -5.73
C LYS A 69 6.24 9.53 -7.16
N ASP A 70 7.43 8.98 -7.34
CA ASP A 70 7.96 8.64 -8.66
C ASP A 70 7.05 7.64 -9.38
N SER A 71 6.68 6.54 -8.72
CA SER A 71 5.80 5.52 -9.31
C SER A 71 4.41 6.06 -9.63
N TYR A 72 3.86 6.94 -8.78
CA TYR A 72 2.59 7.61 -9.09
C TYR A 72 2.67 8.41 -10.39
N GLN A 73 3.72 9.23 -10.55
CA GLN A 73 3.89 10.11 -11.71
C GLN A 73 4.29 9.37 -12.97
N ASN A 74 5.20 8.40 -12.84
CA ASN A 74 5.85 7.77 -13.98
C ASN A 74 5.23 6.46 -14.42
N ASP A 75 4.49 5.79 -13.54
CA ASP A 75 3.80 4.54 -13.85
C ASP A 75 2.28 4.77 -13.82
N TYR A 76 1.72 5.04 -12.64
CA TYR A 76 0.27 4.99 -12.40
C TYR A 76 -0.52 5.96 -13.29
N LEU A 77 -0.11 7.23 -13.34
CA LEU A 77 -0.76 8.25 -14.19
C LEU A 77 -0.54 8.01 -15.68
N LYS A 78 0.64 7.54 -16.10
CA LYS A 78 0.94 7.36 -17.53
C LYS A 78 0.09 6.29 -18.19
N ILE A 79 -0.32 5.28 -17.43
CA ILE A 79 -1.22 4.22 -17.91
C ILE A 79 -2.71 4.53 -17.63
N GLY A 80 -3.03 5.74 -17.18
CA GLY A 80 -4.41 6.20 -16.94
C GLY A 80 -5.14 5.46 -15.82
N ARG A 81 -4.43 4.89 -14.85
CA ARG A 81 -5.05 4.14 -13.75
C ARG A 81 -5.87 5.01 -12.81
N ASP A 82 -5.57 6.30 -12.75
CA ASP A 82 -6.34 7.30 -12.02
C ASP A 82 -7.74 7.53 -12.62
N GLN A 83 -7.94 7.15 -13.88
CA GLN A 83 -9.23 7.23 -14.59
C GLN A 83 -9.93 5.88 -14.70
N ALA A 84 -9.32 4.81 -14.19
CA ALA A 84 -9.92 3.48 -14.25
C ALA A 84 -11.15 3.42 -13.32
N GLU A 85 -12.20 2.75 -13.79
CA GLU A 85 -13.32 2.38 -12.93
C GLU A 85 -12.84 1.38 -11.88
N ILE A 86 -13.12 1.66 -10.61
CA ILE A 86 -12.74 0.83 -9.47
C ILE A 86 -14.02 0.26 -8.86
N ASP A 87 -14.06 -1.06 -8.72
CA ASP A 87 -15.13 -1.76 -7.99
C ASP A 87 -14.93 -1.60 -6.49
N PHE A 88 -15.72 -0.72 -5.87
CA PHE A 88 -15.77 -0.47 -4.42
C PHE A 88 -16.85 -1.31 -3.71
N SER A 89 -17.48 -2.29 -4.36
CA SER A 89 -18.58 -3.07 -3.75
C SER A 89 -18.20 -3.73 -2.41
N LEU A 90 -16.94 -4.13 -2.26
CA LEU A 90 -16.44 -4.73 -1.03
C LEU A 90 -16.28 -3.68 0.08
N ASP A 91 -15.74 -2.51 -0.27
CA ASP A 91 -15.57 -1.37 0.63
C ASP A 91 -16.93 -0.85 1.10
N ASP A 92 -17.91 -0.74 0.19
CA ASP A 92 -19.28 -0.33 0.51
C ASP A 92 -19.94 -1.32 1.48
N GLN A 93 -19.74 -2.62 1.29
CA GLN A 93 -20.23 -3.65 2.23
C GLN A 93 -19.59 -3.49 3.61
N ILE A 94 -18.29 -3.20 3.68
CA ILE A 94 -17.56 -3.01 4.94
C ILE A 94 -18.03 -1.75 5.67
N LEU A 95 -18.28 -0.65 4.95
CA LEU A 95 -18.68 0.65 5.51
C LEU A 95 -20.15 0.72 5.93
N ALA A 96 -21.00 -0.18 5.41
CA ALA A 96 -22.42 -0.24 5.75
C ALA A 96 -22.73 -1.05 7.02
N GLY A 97 -21.79 -1.88 7.49
CA GLY A 97 -21.91 -2.68 8.71
C GLY A 97 -21.38 -1.96 9.95
#